data_AF-A0A0W0ZLV1-F1
#
_entry.id   AF-A0A0W0ZLV1-F1
#
_cell.length_a   1.000
_cell.length_b   1.000
_cell.length_c   1.000
_cell.angle_alpha   90.00
_cell.angle_beta   90.00
_cell.angle_gamma   90.00
#
_symmetry.space_group_name_H-M   'P 1'
#
loop_
_entity.id
_entity.type
_entity.pdbx_description
1 polymer ?
#
loop_
_entity_poly.entity_id
_entity_poly.type
_entity_poly.pdbx_seq_one_letter_code
_entity_poly.pdbx_strand_id
1 'polypeptide(L)'
;MIVIKKLDELHINELSSYLNHYQETTMFIRNNLYHSGITYQDAPFHGEYYGSFENNKINGVLAHYWNGNLMMQTENFSALSALASCSLFACKQDFILRNHLSMTRHPNFSVKCLD
;
A
#
# COMPACT_ATOMS: atom_id res chain seq x y z
N MET A 1 15.01 7.13 -6.78
CA MET A 1 14.71 7.18 -5.32
C MET A 1 13.31 6.64 -5.16
N ILE A 2 13.13 5.62 -4.32
CA ILE A 2 11.81 5.02 -4.09
C ILE A 2 11.07 5.84 -3.04
N VAL A 3 9.84 6.25 -3.37
CA VAL A 3 8.94 6.97 -2.45
C VAL A 3 7.70 6.12 -2.25
N ILE A 4 7.31 5.90 -1.00
CA ILE A 4 6.06 5.20 -0.67
C ILE A 4 5.02 6.23 -0.25
N LYS A 5 3.83 6.14 -0.82
CA LYS A 5 2.68 7.00 -0.48
C LYS A 5 1.44 6.16 -0.26
N LYS A 6 0.59 6.60 0.68
CA LYS A 6 -0.79 6.13 0.72
C LYS A 6 -1.51 6.63 -0.53
N LEU A 7 -2.29 5.75 -1.16
CA LEU A 7 -3.05 6.08 -2.35
C LEU A 7 -4.45 6.55 -1.96
N ASP A 8 -4.95 7.52 -2.72
CA ASP A 8 -6.28 8.11 -2.59
C ASP A 8 -6.98 8.14 -3.95
N GLU A 9 -8.16 8.77 -4.02
CA GLU A 9 -8.98 8.84 -5.22
C GLU A 9 -8.25 9.47 -6.43
N LEU A 10 -7.26 10.35 -6.22
CA LEU A 10 -6.49 10.96 -7.30
C LEU A 10 -5.61 9.94 -8.03
N HIS A 11 -5.27 8.84 -7.37
CA HIS A 11 -4.38 7.80 -7.89
C HIS A 11 -5.14 6.65 -8.57
N ILE A 12 -6.48 6.63 -8.55
CA ILE A 12 -7.27 5.47 -8.98
C ILE A 12 -7.03 5.08 -10.44
N ASN A 13 -6.89 6.07 -11.33
CA ASN A 13 -6.65 5.84 -12.75
C ASN A 13 -5.26 5.25 -13.01
N GLU A 14 -4.25 5.80 -12.34
CA GLU A 14 -2.87 5.32 -12.46
C GLU A 14 -2.72 3.91 -11.88
N LEU A 15 -3.31 3.67 -10.69
CA LEU A 15 -3.33 2.35 -10.07
C LEU A 15 -4.05 1.33 -10.97
N SER A 16 -5.22 1.67 -11.51
CA SER A 16 -5.96 0.78 -12.41
C SER A 16 -5.16 0.43 -13.65
N SER A 17 -4.47 1.40 -14.25
CA SER A 17 -3.57 1.17 -15.39
C SER A 17 -2.40 0.25 -15.03
N TYR A 18 -1.78 0.47 -13.87
CA TYR A 18 -0.68 -0.37 -13.37
C TYR A 18 -1.14 -1.82 -13.14
N LEU A 19 -2.25 -2.01 -12.43
CA LEU A 19 -2.81 -3.35 -12.18
C LEU A 19 -3.22 -4.05 -13.46
N ASN A 20 -3.76 -3.32 -14.45
CA ASN A 20 -4.13 -3.90 -15.73
C ASN A 20 -2.91 -4.41 -16.53
N HIS A 21 -1.76 -3.76 -16.42
CA HIS A 21 -0.52 -4.25 -17.01
C HIS A 21 -0.11 -5.63 -16.43
N TYR A 22 -0.36 -5.83 -15.13
CA TYR A 22 -0.10 -7.08 -14.40
C TYR A 22 -1.38 -7.87 -14.10
N GLN A 23 -2.31 -7.95 -15.06
CA GLN A 23 -3.66 -8.46 -14.84
C GLN A 23 -3.71 -9.87 -14.23
N GLU A 24 -2.77 -10.74 -14.59
CA GLU A 24 -2.75 -12.16 -14.18
C GLU A 24 -2.38 -12.32 -12.70
N THR A 25 -1.47 -11.50 -12.20
CA THR A 25 -1.00 -11.56 -10.80
C THR A 25 -1.78 -10.65 -9.87
N THR A 26 -2.62 -9.76 -10.41
CA THR A 26 -3.36 -8.74 -9.64
C THR A 26 -4.86 -8.94 -9.63
N MET A 27 -5.38 -10.09 -10.06
CA MET A 27 -6.82 -10.36 -10.15
C MET A 27 -7.58 -10.03 -8.85
N PHE A 28 -7.07 -10.45 -7.69
CA PHE A 28 -7.70 -10.15 -6.41
C PHE A 28 -7.70 -8.66 -6.07
N ILE A 29 -6.59 -7.96 -6.37
CA ILE A 29 -6.47 -6.53 -6.11
C ILE A 29 -7.46 -5.75 -6.98
N ARG A 30 -7.53 -6.10 -8.27
CA ARG A 30 -8.47 -5.50 -9.22
C ARG A 30 -9.92 -5.75 -8.83
N ASN A 31 -10.25 -6.98 -8.45
CA ASN A 31 -11.60 -7.34 -8.02
C ASN A 31 -12.03 -6.54 -6.78
N ASN A 32 -11.15 -6.43 -5.78
CA ASN A 32 -11.47 -5.68 -4.58
C ASN A 32 -11.62 -4.18 -4.89
N LEU A 33 -10.68 -3.60 -5.64
CA LEU A 33 -10.73 -2.19 -6.05
C LEU A 33 -12.02 -1.86 -6.82
N TYR A 34 -12.48 -2.77 -7.69
CA TYR A 34 -13.73 -2.61 -8.44
C TYR A 34 -14.96 -2.53 -7.52
N HIS A 35 -14.97 -3.31 -6.42
CA HIS A 35 -16.12 -3.38 -5.51
C HIS A 35 -16.14 -2.28 -4.45
N SER A 36 -14.99 -1.88 -3.93
CA SER A 36 -14.90 -0.99 -2.75
C SER A 36 -14.26 0.37 -3.06
N GLY A 37 -13.66 0.54 -4.23
CA GLY A 37 -12.81 1.67 -4.52
C GLY A 37 -11.53 1.66 -3.68
N ILE A 38 -10.87 2.81 -3.60
CA ILE A 38 -9.56 2.95 -2.93
C ILE A 38 -9.68 3.44 -1.47
N THR A 39 -10.85 3.97 -1.11
CA THR A 39 -11.09 4.55 0.22
C THR A 39 -11.46 3.44 1.19
N TYR A 40 -10.67 3.30 2.25
CA TYR A 40 -10.88 2.27 3.26
C TYR A 40 -12.16 2.50 4.06
N GLN A 41 -12.89 1.41 4.29
CA GLN A 41 -13.98 1.28 5.25
C GLN A 41 -13.85 -0.09 5.91
N ASP A 42 -14.37 -0.26 7.12
CA ASP A 42 -14.33 -1.55 7.81
C ASP A 42 -15.43 -2.50 7.28
N ALA A 43 -15.35 -2.84 5.99
CA ALA A 43 -16.36 -3.60 5.27
C ALA A 43 -15.74 -4.52 4.19
N PRO A 44 -16.47 -5.53 3.71
CA PRO A 44 -15.96 -6.47 2.70
C PRO A 44 -15.38 -5.77 1.46
N PHE A 45 -14.27 -6.31 0.96
CA PHE A 45 -13.48 -5.82 -0.20
C PHE A 45 -12.68 -4.53 0.03
N HIS A 46 -12.94 -3.77 1.09
CA HIS A 46 -12.17 -2.54 1.34
C HIS A 46 -10.75 -2.85 1.77
N GLY A 47 -9.81 -2.03 1.32
CA GLY A 47 -8.42 -2.10 1.71
C GLY A 47 -7.77 -0.71 1.71
N GLU A 48 -6.69 -0.59 2.47
CA GLU A 48 -5.77 0.54 2.35
C GLU A 48 -4.71 0.23 1.31
N TYR A 49 -4.46 1.18 0.42
CA TYR A 49 -3.54 1.02 -0.68
C TYR A 49 -2.32 1.91 -0.50
N TYR A 50 -1.13 1.36 -0.74
CA TYR A 50 0.14 2.06 -0.71
C TYR A 50 0.86 1.83 -2.03
N GLY A 51 1.31 2.91 -2.66
CA GLY A 51 2.04 2.87 -3.93
C GLY A 51 3.52 3.18 -3.72
N SER A 52 4.37 2.44 -4.42
CA SER A 52 5.77 2.77 -4.64
C SER A 52 5.88 3.59 -5.92
N PHE A 53 6.59 4.72 -5.84
CA PHE A 53 6.77 5.65 -6.93
C PHE A 53 8.24 5.78 -7.34
N GLU A 54 8.47 5.79 -8.64
CA GLU A 54 9.72 6.19 -9.27
C GLU A 54 9.41 7.13 -10.44
N ASN A 55 10.05 8.31 -10.47
CA ASN A 55 9.78 9.36 -11.46
C ASN A 55 8.28 9.72 -11.56
N ASN A 56 7.60 9.82 -10.41
CA ASN A 56 6.15 10.06 -10.29
C ASN A 56 5.27 9.02 -11.00
N LYS A 57 5.77 7.80 -11.20
CA LYS A 57 4.99 6.68 -11.71
C LYS A 57 4.93 5.55 -10.71
N ILE A 58 3.76 4.95 -10.55
CA ILE A 58 3.59 3.73 -9.77
C ILE A 58 4.45 2.62 -10.39
N ASN A 59 5.36 2.06 -9.59
CA ASN A 59 6.16 0.89 -9.95
C ASN A 59 5.92 -0.30 -9.00
N GLY A 60 5.05 -0.15 -8.02
CA GLY A 60 4.64 -1.20 -7.09
C GLY A 60 3.44 -0.78 -6.25
N VAL A 61 2.68 -1.75 -5.77
CA VAL A 61 1.51 -1.52 -4.89
C VAL A 61 1.44 -2.58 -3.80
N LEU A 62 0.96 -2.15 -2.63
CA LEU A 62 0.56 -2.99 -1.52
C LEU A 62 -0.88 -2.63 -1.14
N ALA A 63 -1.72 -3.64 -0.93
CA ALA A 63 -3.07 -3.50 -0.40
C ALA A 63 -3.20 -4.27 0.92
N HIS A 64 -3.72 -3.60 1.96
CA HIS A 64 -4.06 -4.20 3.24
C HIS A 64 -5.58 -4.21 3.42
N TYR A 65 -6.18 -5.39 3.33
CA TYR A 65 -7.63 -5.54 3.32
C TYR A 65 -8.23 -5.61 4.73
N TRP A 66 -9.54 -5.31 4.81
CA TRP A 66 -10.39 -5.37 6.01
C TRP A 66 -10.23 -6.64 6.87
N ASN A 67 -9.90 -7.77 6.24
CA ASN A 67 -9.72 -9.06 6.90
C ASN A 67 -8.26 -9.37 7.29
N GLY A 68 -7.36 -8.39 7.21
CA GLY A 68 -5.94 -8.53 7.53
C GLY A 68 -5.07 -9.12 6.41
N ASN A 69 -5.65 -9.43 5.25
CA ASN A 69 -4.86 -9.92 4.11
C ASN A 69 -3.99 -8.81 3.52
N LEU A 70 -2.71 -9.11 3.31
CA LEU A 70 -1.78 -8.27 2.57
C LEU A 70 -1.58 -8.84 1.16
N MET A 71 -1.75 -8.01 0.15
CA MET A 71 -1.43 -8.35 -1.24
C MET A 71 -0.47 -7.32 -1.82
N MET A 72 0.48 -7.77 -2.63
CA MET A 72 1.51 -6.91 -3.19
C MET A 72 1.75 -7.27 -4.64
N GLN A 73 2.08 -6.26 -5.45
CA GLN A 73 2.55 -6.43 -6.82
C GLN A 73 3.71 -5.46 -7.06
N THR A 74 4.84 -5.99 -7.51
CA THR A 74 6.00 -5.24 -8.02
C THR A 74 7.00 -6.21 -8.63
N GLU A 75 7.70 -5.79 -9.67
CA GLU A 75 8.85 -6.53 -10.22
C GLU A 75 10.18 -6.08 -9.58
N ASN A 76 10.18 -4.97 -8.84
CA ASN A 76 11.36 -4.38 -8.23
C ASN A 76 11.46 -4.80 -6.75
N PHE A 77 12.52 -5.55 -6.41
CA PHE A 77 12.76 -6.04 -5.05
C PHE A 77 12.95 -4.91 -4.03
N SER A 78 13.61 -3.81 -4.40
CA SER A 78 13.77 -2.66 -3.52
C SER A 78 12.43 -1.97 -3.24
N ALA A 79 11.54 -1.90 -4.23
CA ALA A 79 10.18 -1.38 -4.04
C ALA A 79 9.36 -2.31 -3.14
N LEU A 80 9.49 -3.63 -3.31
CA LEU A 80 8.84 -4.63 -2.46
C LEU A 80 9.25 -4.46 -0.98
N SER A 81 10.56 -4.37 -0.74
CA SER A 81 11.12 -4.18 0.61
C SER A 81 10.65 -2.88 1.25
N ALA A 82 10.60 -1.79 0.48
CA ALA A 82 10.10 -0.50 0.95
C ALA A 82 8.60 -0.53 1.28
N LEU A 83 7.78 -1.15 0.42
CA LEU A 83 6.34 -1.32 0.65
C LEU A 83 6.05 -2.13 1.91
N ALA A 84 6.71 -3.28 2.07
CA ALA A 84 6.53 -4.15 3.24
C ALA A 84 6.99 -3.47 4.54
N SER A 85 8.08 -2.70 4.50
CA SER A 85 8.55 -1.96 5.68
C SER A 85 7.59 -0.83 6.07
N CYS A 86 7.05 -0.11 5.07
CA CYS A 86 6.13 1.00 5.30
C CYS A 86 4.78 0.51 5.84
N SER A 87 4.23 -0.60 5.32
CA SER A 87 2.97 -1.16 5.80
C SER A 87 3.07 -1.69 7.23
N LEU A 88 4.19 -2.31 7.60
CA LEU A 88 4.45 -2.72 8.99
C LEU A 88 4.55 -1.51 9.92
N PHE A 89 5.11 -0.40 9.45
CA PHE A 89 5.18 0.84 10.22
C PHE A 89 3.79 1.46 10.42
N ALA A 90 3.00 1.60 9.36
CA ALA A 90 1.63 2.08 9.42
C ALA A 90 0.76 1.21 10.35
N CYS A 91 0.82 -0.11 10.20
CA CYS A 91 0.11 -1.06 11.06
C CYS A 91 0.55 -0.94 12.54
N LYS A 92 1.85 -0.76 12.81
CA LYS A 92 2.33 -0.50 14.18
C LYS A 92 1.82 0.84 14.72
N GLN A 93 1.83 1.89 13.92
CA GLN A 93 1.34 3.21 14.30
C GLN A 93 -0.15 3.13 14.68
N ASP A 94 -0.98 2.47 13.87
CA ASP A 94 -2.41 2.28 14.13
C ASP A 94 -2.66 1.43 15.37
N PHE A 95 -1.91 0.33 15.54
CA PHE A 95 -1.99 -0.49 16.76
C PHE A 95 -1.61 0.32 18.00
N ILE A 96 -0.56 1.14 17.92
CA ILE A 96 -0.11 2.00 19.01
C ILE A 96 -1.17 3.06 19.33
N LEU A 97 -1.73 3.73 18.33
CA LEU A 97 -2.77 4.75 18.52
C LEU A 97 -4.03 4.15 19.13
N ARG A 98 -4.45 2.97 18.67
CA ARG A 98 -5.62 2.24 19.21
C ARG A 98 -5.40 1.74 20.64
N ASN A 99 -4.15 1.45 21.03
CA ASN A 99 -3.82 0.89 22.35
C ASN A 99 -3.09 1.86 23.29
N HIS A 100 -2.95 3.14 22.92
CA HIS A 100 -2.24 4.17 23.69
C HIS A 100 -0.79 3.81 24.08
N LEU A 101 -0.05 3.16 23.18
CA LEU A 101 1.35 2.76 23.42
C LEU A 101 2.35 3.85 22.96
N SER A 102 3.66 3.69 23.20
CA SER A 102 4.71 4.62 22.76
C SER A 102 5.71 3.97 21.78
N MET A 103 6.22 4.74 20.81
CA MET A 103 7.06 4.21 19.70
C MET A 103 8.52 4.64 19.82
N THR A 104 9.45 3.70 19.63
CA THR A 104 10.90 3.97 19.45
C THR A 104 11.27 3.79 17.97
N ARG A 105 11.91 4.81 17.36
CA ARG A 105 12.34 4.76 15.94
C ARG A 105 13.58 3.88 15.78
N HIS A 106 13.57 2.96 14.82
CA HIS A 106 14.77 2.27 14.34
C HIS A 106 15.44 3.06 13.19
N PRO A 107 16.78 3.11 13.07
CA PRO A 107 17.47 4.19 12.33
C PRO A 107 17.80 3.90 10.86
N ASN A 108 17.51 2.71 10.31
CA ASN A 108 18.28 2.21 9.14
C ASN A 108 17.55 2.13 7.78
N PHE A 109 16.48 2.89 7.52
CA PHE A 109 15.84 2.87 6.20
C PHE A 109 15.72 4.26 5.60
N SER A 110 16.31 4.45 4.40
CA SER A 110 16.16 5.66 3.57
C SER A 110 14.81 5.71 2.84
N VAL A 111 13.74 5.22 3.47
CA VAL A 111 12.38 5.21 2.92
C VAL A 111 11.61 6.34 3.58
N LYS A 112 11.24 7.36 2.82
CA LYS A 112 10.25 8.35 3.27
C LYS A 112 8.85 7.77 2.98
N CYS A 113 8.20 7.26 4.01
CA CYS A 113 6.75 7.12 4.02
C CYS A 113 6.18 8.53 4.18
N LEU A 114 5.41 9.00 3.19
CA LEU A 114 4.71 10.28 3.26
C LEU A 114 3.22 9.98 3.49
N ASP A 115 2.64 10.69 4.45
CA ASP A 115 1.21 10.65 4.80
C ASP A 115 0.34 11.16 3.64
#